data_AF-A0A8T5TIV9-F1
#
_entry.id   AF-A0A8T5TIV9-F1
#
_cell.length_a   1.000
_cell.length_b   1.000
_cell.length_c   1.000
_cell.angle_alpha   90.00
_cell.angle_beta   90.00
_cell.angle_gamma   90.00
#
_symmetry.space_group_name_H-M   'P 1'
#
loop_
_entity.id
_entity.type
_entity.pdbx_description
1 polymer ?
#
loop_
_entity_poly.entity_id
_entity_poly.type
_entity_poly.pdbx_seq_one_letter_code
_entity_poly.pdbx_strand_id
1 'polypeptide(L)'
;MIMEDPILKDYIIGDIIREVEQKGLDIEKVYVENFLNNFISEYERLPKKSEIKPIVSSYLKMLESQTLVTGIHQESINLETNSNLIDPVVKNFIQKKNFINSIKNEGLFTHSGEILTIPKPESRRLCPICDDDNWYKIHESMDKNDIICHFPRVYGKIYTCSGCGCVWKEK
;
A
#
# COMPACT_ATOMS: atom_id res chain seq x y z
N MET A 1 2.09 8.09 30.64
CA MET A 1 3.05 9.04 30.07
C MET A 1 4.34 8.30 29.82
N ILE A 2 4.57 7.86 28.59
CA ILE A 2 5.87 7.31 28.20
C ILE A 2 6.76 8.53 27.99
N MET A 3 7.70 8.79 28.90
CA MET A 3 8.78 9.73 28.63
C MET A 3 9.69 9.07 27.60
N GLU A 4 9.49 9.42 26.33
CA GLU A 4 10.36 8.97 25.26
C GLU A 4 11.67 9.74 25.35
N ASP A 5 12.78 9.03 25.56
CA ASP A 5 14.12 9.62 25.60
C ASP A 5 14.44 10.28 24.25
N PRO A 6 14.54 11.62 24.18
CA PRO A 6 14.78 12.35 22.92
C PRO A 6 16.05 11.87 22.19
N ILE A 7 17.03 11.43 22.97
CA ILE A 7 18.32 10.92 22.52
C ILE A 7 18.17 9.62 21.71
N LEU A 8 17.22 8.76 22.09
CA LEU A 8 17.02 7.47 21.40
C LEU A 8 16.40 7.67 20.01
N LYS A 9 15.51 8.67 19.88
CA LYS A 9 14.90 9.04 18.61
C LYS A 9 15.94 9.55 17.62
N ASP A 10 16.82 10.46 18.04
CA ASP A 10 17.90 10.99 17.20
C ASP A 10 18.88 9.89 16.76
N TYR A 11 19.17 8.92 17.63
CA TYR A 11 20.01 7.78 17.28
C TYR A 11 19.39 6.90 16.19
N ILE A 12 18.09 6.63 16.27
CA ILE A 12 17.36 5.84 15.26
C ILE A 12 17.28 6.59 13.94
N ILE A 13 17.08 7.91 13.97
CA ILE A 13 17.12 8.76 12.76
C ILE A 13 18.48 8.61 12.06
N GLY A 14 19.57 8.74 12.82
CA GLY A 14 20.92 8.56 12.29
C GLY A 14 21.17 7.15 11.72
N ASP A 15 20.66 6.11 12.39
CA ASP A 15 20.77 4.73 11.91
C ASP A 15 20.02 4.52 10.59
N ILE A 16 18.82 5.11 10.44
CA ILE A 16 18.04 5.03 9.19
C ILE A 16 18.75 5.78 8.06
N ILE A 17 19.20 7.01 8.30
CA ILE A 17 19.92 7.81 7.27
C ILE A 17 21.15 7.06 6.80
N ARG A 18 21.97 6.54 7.73
CA ARG A 18 23.18 5.78 7.40
C ARG A 18 22.89 4.53 6.57
N GLU A 19 21.82 3.79 6.87
CA GLU A 19 21.43 2.61 6.09
C GLU A 19 20.90 2.96 4.69
N VAL A 20 20.30 4.14 4.52
CA VAL A 20 19.87 4.67 3.20
C VAL A 20 21.09 5.12 2.38
N GLU A 21 22.01 5.86 3.00
CA GLU A 21 23.27 6.32 2.38
C GLU A 21 24.16 5.15 1.94
N GLN A 22 24.25 4.09 2.75
CA GLN A 22 24.96 2.86 2.38
C GLN A 22 24.43 2.19 1.12
N LYS A 23 23.17 2.47 0.75
CA LYS A 23 22.53 1.96 -0.45
C LYS A 23 22.53 2.96 -1.61
N GLY A 24 23.24 4.08 -1.46
CA GLY A 24 23.51 5.05 -2.52
C GLY A 24 22.40 6.08 -2.73
N LEU A 25 21.47 6.24 -1.78
CA LEU A 25 20.46 7.30 -1.81
C LEU A 25 20.69 8.31 -0.69
N ASP A 26 20.22 9.53 -0.90
CA ASP A 26 20.18 10.59 0.11
C ASP A 26 18.73 10.79 0.58
N ILE A 27 18.55 11.06 1.87
CA ILE A 27 17.24 11.30 2.46
C ILE A 27 17.32 12.43 3.49
N GLU A 28 16.45 13.43 3.34
CA GLU A 28 16.44 14.54 4.28
C GLU A 28 15.94 14.08 5.66
N LYS A 29 16.59 14.59 6.71
CA LYS A 29 16.25 14.29 8.11
C LYS A 29 14.77 14.50 8.42
N VAL A 30 14.16 15.54 7.83
CA VAL A 30 12.75 15.91 8.03
C VAL A 30 11.79 14.77 7.65
N TYR A 31 12.10 14.02 6.57
CA TYR A 31 11.27 12.89 6.15
C TYR A 31 11.36 11.73 7.12
N VAL A 32 12.56 11.43 7.62
CA VAL A 32 12.78 10.36 8.61
C VAL A 32 12.09 10.71 9.93
N GLU A 33 12.15 11.97 10.35
CA GLU A 33 11.42 12.46 11.53
C GLU A 33 9.90 12.30 11.37
N ASN A 34 9.34 12.67 10.21
CA ASN A 34 7.92 12.52 9.94
C ASN A 34 7.51 11.04 9.89
N PHE A 35 8.33 10.17 9.30
CA PHE A 35 8.12 8.73 9.32
C PHE A 35 8.07 8.19 10.74
N LEU A 36 9.02 8.57 11.60
CA LEU A 36 9.06 8.12 12.99
C LEU A 36 7.86 8.65 13.79
N ASN A 37 7.43 9.89 13.56
CA ASN A 37 6.24 10.43 14.21
C ASN A 37 4.99 9.61 13.85
N ASN A 38 4.82 9.27 12.57
CA ASN A 38 3.73 8.41 12.12
C ASN A 38 3.86 6.98 12.68
N PHE A 39 5.08 6.46 12.78
CA PHE A 39 5.32 5.14 13.36
C PHE A 39 4.97 5.10 14.85
N ILE A 40 5.34 6.13 15.61
CA ILE A 40 5.01 6.26 17.03
C ILE A 40 3.49 6.40 17.20
N SER A 41 2.81 7.17 16.35
CA SER A 41 1.35 7.32 16.47
C SER A 41 0.58 6.02 16.22
N GLU A 42 1.09 5.15 15.33
CA GLU A 42 0.44 3.89 14.98
C GLU A 42 0.78 2.75 15.95
N TYR A 43 2.02 2.69 16.46
CA TYR A 43 2.51 1.54 17.23
C TYR A 43 2.87 1.85 18.69
N GLU A 44 2.73 3.10 19.13
CA GLU A 44 3.09 3.59 20.48
C GLU A 44 4.52 3.21 20.92
N ARG A 45 5.43 3.05 19.94
CA ARG A 45 6.81 2.62 20.17
C ARG A 45 7.74 3.10 19.08
N LEU A 46 9.04 3.08 19.38
CA LEU A 46 10.10 3.29 18.40
C LEU A 46 10.43 1.99 17.62
N PRO A 47 10.95 2.10 16.38
CA PRO A 47 11.46 0.95 15.63
C PRO A 47 12.65 0.30 16.35
N LYS A 48 12.70 -1.03 16.36
CA LYS A 48 13.87 -1.78 16.85
C LYS A 48 14.98 -1.76 15.79
N LYS A 49 16.24 -1.92 16.22
CA LYS A 49 17.39 -2.00 15.30
C LYS A 49 17.24 -3.06 14.20
N SER A 50 16.61 -4.19 14.51
CA SER A 50 16.33 -5.25 13.54
C SER A 50 15.28 -4.87 12.49
N GLU A 51 14.44 -3.88 12.76
CA GLU A 51 13.36 -3.42 11.88
C GLU A 51 13.83 -2.31 10.92
N ILE A 52 14.97 -1.65 11.21
CA ILE A 52 15.51 -0.56 10.38
C ILE A 52 15.82 -1.03 8.95
N LYS A 53 16.54 -2.13 8.81
CA LYS A 53 16.90 -2.70 7.48
C LYS A 53 15.69 -3.04 6.60
N PRO A 54 14.66 -3.77 7.10
CA PRO A 54 13.47 -4.03 6.29
C PRO A 54 12.67 -2.76 6.00
N ILE A 55 12.60 -1.79 6.91
CA ILE A 55 11.96 -0.48 6.65
C ILE A 55 12.65 0.23 5.47
N VAL A 56 13.96 0.37 5.53
CA VAL A 56 14.75 0.99 4.44
C VAL A 56 14.61 0.19 3.14
N SER A 57 14.66 -1.13 3.20
CA SER A 57 14.48 -1.96 2.00
C SER A 57 13.08 -1.81 1.38
N SER A 58 12.04 -1.64 2.18
CA SER A 58 10.68 -1.41 1.69
C SER A 58 10.57 -0.05 1.00
N TYR A 59 11.14 1.00 1.61
CA TYR A 59 11.20 2.34 1.02
C TYR A 59 11.90 2.33 -0.35
N LEU A 60 13.03 1.61 -0.47
CA LEU A 60 13.77 1.50 -1.73
C LEU A 60 12.97 0.78 -2.82
N LYS A 61 12.34 -0.35 -2.50
CA LYS A 61 11.46 -1.07 -3.45
C LYS A 61 10.31 -0.20 -3.94
N MET A 62 9.76 0.64 -3.06
CA MET A 62 8.72 1.60 -3.42
C MET A 62 9.25 2.67 -4.39
N LEU A 63 10.50 3.13 -4.24
CA LEU A 63 11.12 4.06 -5.20
C LEU A 63 11.41 3.40 -6.55
N GLU A 64 11.95 2.17 -6.55
CA GLU A 64 12.23 1.40 -7.77
C GLU A 64 10.95 1.11 -8.57
N SER A 65 9.85 0.80 -7.90
CA SER A 65 8.56 0.61 -8.59
C SER A 65 8.01 1.91 -9.19
N GLN A 66 8.32 3.07 -8.62
CA GLN A 66 7.95 4.37 -9.20
C GLN A 66 8.82 4.75 -10.40
N THR A 67 10.13 4.48 -10.38
CA THR A 67 11.00 4.73 -11.54
C THR A 67 10.60 3.86 -12.73
N LEU A 68 10.18 2.61 -12.50
CA LEU A 68 9.64 1.73 -13.54
C LEU A 68 8.34 2.25 -14.15
N VAL A 69 7.44 2.81 -13.35
CA VAL A 69 6.19 3.43 -13.85
C VAL A 69 6.47 4.71 -14.64
N THR A 70 7.52 5.45 -14.28
CA THR A 70 7.94 6.67 -15.00
C THR A 70 8.65 6.34 -16.31
N GLY A 71 9.39 5.22 -16.37
CA GLY A 71 10.08 4.73 -17.56
C GLY A 71 9.17 4.28 -18.70
N ILE A 72 7.90 3.93 -18.43
CA ILE A 72 6.91 3.58 -19.47
C ILE A 72 6.45 4.83 -20.25
N HIS A 73 6.68 6.05 -19.72
CA HIS A 73 6.18 7.30 -20.32
C HIS A 73 7.23 8.15 -21.05
N GLN A 74 8.49 7.71 -21.18
CA GLN A 74 9.54 8.53 -21.80
C GLN A 74 10.46 7.72 -22.72
N GLU A 75 9.97 7.34 -23.91
CA GLU A 75 10.82 7.46 -25.10
C GLU A 75 10.97 8.96 -25.39
N SER A 76 12.01 9.58 -24.83
CA SER A 76 12.85 10.62 -25.47
C SER A 76 13.55 11.52 -24.44
N ILE A 77 14.89 11.47 -24.51
CA ILE A 77 15.83 12.59 -24.34
C ILE A 77 16.32 12.94 -22.91
N ASN A 78 17.60 12.55 -22.72
CA ASN A 78 18.74 13.18 -22.03
C ASN A 78 18.73 13.46 -20.52
N LEU A 79 19.80 12.93 -19.91
CA LEU A 79 20.47 13.43 -18.71
C LEU A 79 20.47 14.96 -18.68
N GLU A 80 19.87 15.55 -17.64
CA GLU A 80 20.46 16.68 -16.93
C GLU A 80 19.79 16.86 -15.57
N THR A 81 20.66 16.91 -14.56
CA THR A 81 20.45 17.20 -13.15
C THR A 81 19.53 18.40 -12.95
N ASN A 82 18.38 18.24 -12.27
CA ASN A 82 17.64 19.38 -11.73
C ASN A 82 16.84 19.00 -10.47
N SER A 83 17.34 19.47 -9.34
CA SER A 83 16.87 19.31 -7.97
C SER A 83 15.60 20.12 -7.63
N ASN A 84 14.63 20.22 -8.55
CA ASN A 84 13.45 21.08 -8.38
C ASN A 84 12.09 20.41 -8.72
N LEU A 85 12.03 19.07 -8.84
CA LEU A 85 10.81 18.35 -9.22
C LEU A 85 9.99 17.77 -8.04
N ILE A 86 10.40 17.99 -6.79
CA ILE A 86 9.76 17.33 -5.63
C ILE A 86 8.45 18.02 -5.22
N ASP A 87 8.34 19.34 -5.40
CA ASP A 87 7.18 20.14 -4.96
C ASP A 87 5.84 19.90 -5.72
N PRO A 88 5.77 19.63 -7.03
CA PRO A 88 4.50 19.29 -7.70
C PRO A 88 4.05 17.84 -7.43
N VAL A 89 4.97 16.94 -7.06
CA VAL A 89 4.69 15.52 -6.83
C VAL A 89 3.86 15.35 -5.55
N VAL A 90 4.26 16.00 -4.45
CA VAL A 90 3.57 15.88 -3.15
C VAL A 90 2.13 16.43 -3.22
N LYS A 91 1.90 17.54 -3.95
CA LYS A 91 0.56 18.11 -4.13
C LYS A 91 -0.38 17.18 -4.92
N ASN A 92 0.11 16.52 -5.97
CA ASN A 92 -0.67 15.52 -6.71
C ASN A 92 -0.94 14.25 -5.89
N PHE A 93 0.01 13.84 -5.04
CA PHE A 93 -0.16 12.71 -4.11
C PHE A 93 -1.25 12.98 -3.06
N ILE A 94 -1.27 14.18 -2.46
CA ILE A 94 -2.28 14.57 -1.47
C ILE A 94 -3.68 14.63 -2.11
N GLN A 95 -3.80 15.20 -3.32
CA GLN A 95 -5.08 15.26 -4.02
C GLN A 95 -5.62 13.87 -4.40
N LYS A 96 -4.78 12.96 -4.92
CA LYS A 96 -5.21 11.58 -5.24
C LYS A 96 -5.56 10.76 -4.00
N LYS A 97 -4.80 10.88 -2.91
CA LYS A 97 -5.07 10.16 -1.65
C LYS A 97 -6.38 10.63 -1.01
N ASN A 98 -6.66 11.93 -1.05
CA ASN A 98 -7.93 12.49 -0.57
C ASN A 98 -9.12 12.06 -1.44
N PHE A 99 -8.96 11.98 -2.77
CA PHE A 99 -10.00 11.49 -3.66
C PHE A 99 -10.31 10.00 -3.43
N ILE A 100 -9.29 9.15 -3.28
CA ILE A 100 -9.48 7.71 -3.01
C ILE A 100 -10.09 7.50 -1.63
N ASN A 101 -9.68 8.26 -0.61
CA ASN A 101 -10.30 8.18 0.72
C ASN A 101 -11.75 8.69 0.72
N SER A 102 -12.08 9.70 -0.10
CA SER A 102 -13.46 10.14 -0.30
C SER A 102 -14.31 9.04 -0.93
N ILE A 103 -13.80 8.35 -1.97
CA ILE A 103 -14.50 7.24 -2.63
C ILE A 103 -14.66 6.03 -1.68
N LYS A 104 -13.66 5.75 -0.85
CA LYS A 104 -13.72 4.68 0.16
C LYS A 104 -14.76 4.96 1.24
N ASN A 105 -14.92 6.23 1.65
CA ASN A 105 -15.87 6.62 2.69
C ASN A 105 -17.32 6.75 2.19
N GLU A 106 -17.53 6.97 0.88
CA GLU A 106 -18.86 7.15 0.29
C GLU A 106 -19.57 5.85 -0.15
N GLY A 107 -19.03 4.66 0.14
CA GLY A 107 -19.78 3.41 -0.09
C GLY A 107 -20.20 3.20 -1.55
N LEU A 108 -19.42 3.71 -2.51
CA LEU A 108 -19.79 3.67 -3.93
C LEU A 108 -19.93 2.23 -4.46
N PHE A 109 -19.21 1.29 -3.87
CA PHE A 109 -19.23 -0.13 -4.24
C PHE A 109 -20.22 -0.98 -3.42
N THR A 110 -20.89 -0.40 -2.42
CA THR A 110 -21.88 -1.14 -1.60
C THR A 110 -23.29 -1.14 -2.19
N HIS A 111 -23.59 -0.28 -3.16
CA HIS A 111 -24.98 -0.10 -3.65
C HIS A 111 -25.24 -0.40 -5.12
N SER A 112 -24.23 -0.54 -5.99
CA SER A 112 -24.47 -0.78 -7.41
C SER A 112 -24.77 -2.24 -7.78
N GLY A 113 -24.58 -3.21 -6.86
CA GLY A 113 -24.81 -4.63 -7.15
C GLY A 113 -23.86 -5.21 -8.21
N GLU A 114 -22.84 -4.46 -8.62
CA GLU A 114 -21.86 -4.87 -9.61
C GLU A 114 -20.83 -5.79 -8.97
N ILE A 115 -20.73 -7.01 -9.48
CA ILE A 115 -19.77 -8.00 -9.00
C ILE A 115 -18.46 -7.82 -9.76
N LEU A 116 -17.38 -7.52 -9.04
CA LEU A 116 -16.05 -7.39 -9.63
C LEU A 116 -15.53 -8.77 -10.08
N THR A 117 -14.82 -8.82 -11.20
CA THR A 117 -14.13 -10.05 -11.64
C THR A 117 -12.64 -9.79 -11.63
N ILE A 118 -11.89 -10.56 -10.84
CA ILE A 118 -10.44 -10.43 -10.66
C ILE A 118 -9.73 -11.73 -11.04
N PRO A 119 -8.46 -11.67 -11.48
CA PRO A 119 -7.67 -12.88 -11.67
C PRO A 119 -7.43 -13.56 -10.32
N LYS A 120 -7.45 -14.89 -10.30
CA LYS A 120 -7.16 -15.65 -9.09
C LYS A 120 -5.76 -15.32 -8.54
N PRO A 121 -5.63 -14.78 -7.31
CA PRO A 121 -4.33 -14.51 -6.71
C PRO A 121 -3.62 -15.82 -6.35
N GLU A 122 -2.29 -15.85 -6.48
CA GLU A 122 -1.47 -17.00 -6.03
C GLU A 122 -1.34 -17.07 -4.50
N SER A 123 -1.67 -15.97 -3.81
CA SER A 123 -1.51 -15.80 -2.37
C SER A 123 -2.84 -16.01 -1.61
N ARG A 124 -2.87 -15.59 -0.34
CA ARG A 124 -4.10 -15.62 0.47
C ARG A 124 -5.14 -14.67 -0.12
N ARG A 125 -6.42 -14.98 0.09
CA ARG A 125 -7.54 -14.15 -0.36
C ARG A 125 -7.42 -12.75 0.24
N LEU A 126 -7.41 -11.75 -0.63
CA LEU A 126 -7.33 -10.34 -0.29
C LEU A 126 -8.54 -9.62 -0.88
N CYS A 127 -9.13 -8.71 -0.11
CA CYS A 127 -10.19 -7.87 -0.64
C CYS A 127 -9.62 -6.90 -1.67
N PRO A 128 -10.17 -6.81 -2.91
CA PRO A 128 -9.63 -5.95 -3.95
C PRO A 128 -9.76 -4.44 -3.65
N ILE A 129 -10.57 -4.06 -2.65
CA ILE A 129 -10.84 -2.66 -2.30
C ILE A 129 -10.12 -2.22 -1.04
N CYS A 130 -10.25 -2.98 0.06
CA CYS A 130 -9.65 -2.62 1.35
C CYS A 130 -8.31 -3.30 1.62
N ASP A 131 -7.88 -4.25 0.77
CA ASP A 131 -6.65 -5.03 0.95
C ASP A 131 -6.54 -5.69 2.33
N ASP A 132 -7.68 -5.92 2.99
CA ASP A 132 -7.76 -6.67 4.24
C ASP A 132 -7.41 -8.14 3.96
N ASP A 133 -6.39 -8.65 4.64
CA ASP A 133 -5.94 -10.04 4.63
C ASP A 133 -6.63 -10.91 5.69
N ASN A 134 -7.48 -10.29 6.53
CA ASN A 134 -8.17 -10.96 7.60
C ASN A 134 -9.27 -11.88 7.05
N TRP A 135 -8.97 -13.18 7.03
CA TRP A 135 -9.85 -14.22 6.50
C TRP A 135 -11.24 -14.26 7.12
N TYR A 136 -11.41 -13.86 8.39
CA TYR A 136 -12.72 -13.84 9.05
C TYR A 136 -13.66 -12.78 8.46
N LYS A 137 -13.12 -11.78 7.77
CA LYS A 137 -13.90 -10.72 7.12
C LYS A 137 -14.31 -11.06 5.69
N ILE A 138 -13.80 -12.15 5.10
CA ILE A 138 -14.10 -12.52 3.70
C ILE A 138 -15.00 -13.76 3.72
N HIS A 139 -16.25 -13.58 3.30
CA HIS A 139 -17.22 -14.66 3.20
C HIS A 139 -17.26 -15.23 1.79
N GLU A 140 -17.16 -16.56 1.67
CA GLU A 140 -17.30 -17.30 0.43
C GLU A 140 -18.73 -17.83 0.29
N SER A 141 -19.35 -17.64 -0.87
CA SER A 141 -20.65 -18.22 -1.20
C SER A 141 -20.66 -18.75 -2.64
N MET A 142 -21.68 -19.55 -2.98
CA MET A 142 -21.81 -20.12 -4.32
C MET A 142 -22.58 -19.17 -5.23
N ASP A 143 -22.03 -18.92 -6.42
CA ASP A 143 -22.73 -18.19 -7.46
C ASP A 143 -23.50 -19.14 -8.37
N LYS A 144 -24.82 -19.13 -8.25
CA LYS A 144 -25.71 -19.96 -9.07
C LYS A 144 -25.78 -19.51 -10.52
N ASN A 145 -25.35 -18.29 -10.83
CA ASN A 145 -25.35 -17.74 -12.18
C ASN A 145 -24.11 -18.14 -12.98
N ASP A 146 -23.04 -18.57 -12.30
CA ASP A 146 -21.80 -19.02 -12.93
C ASP A 146 -21.68 -20.54 -12.83
N ILE A 147 -21.90 -21.25 -13.94
CA ILE A 147 -21.84 -22.71 -14.00
C ILE A 147 -20.50 -23.10 -14.63
N ILE A 148 -19.58 -23.61 -13.81
CA ILE A 148 -18.27 -24.11 -14.26
C ILE A 148 -18.44 -25.45 -14.99
N CYS A 149 -19.32 -26.32 -14.50
CA CYS A 149 -19.59 -27.62 -15.10
C CYS A 149 -21.07 -27.97 -14.99
N HIS A 150 -21.65 -28.50 -16.07
CA HIS A 150 -23.07 -28.90 -16.08
C HIS A 150 -23.31 -30.27 -15.45
N PHE A 151 -22.37 -31.21 -15.55
CA PHE A 151 -22.48 -32.55 -14.96
C PHE A 151 -21.10 -33.16 -14.57
N PRO A 152 -20.85 -33.47 -13.29
CA PRO A 152 -21.65 -33.08 -12.11
C PRO A 152 -21.77 -31.55 -12.04
N ARG A 153 -22.92 -31.05 -11.56
CA ARG A 153 -23.17 -29.60 -11.59
C ARG A 153 -22.25 -28.89 -10.59
N VAL A 154 -21.36 -28.04 -11.09
CA VAL A 154 -20.41 -27.24 -10.29
C VAL A 154 -20.66 -25.77 -10.57
N TYR A 155 -20.84 -25.00 -9.49
CA TYR A 155 -21.04 -23.57 -9.52
C TYR A 155 -19.75 -22.81 -9.17
N GLY A 156 -19.65 -21.59 -9.69
CA GLY A 156 -18.61 -20.64 -9.36
C GLY A 156 -18.70 -20.16 -7.91
N LYS A 157 -17.63 -19.50 -7.47
CA LYS A 157 -17.53 -18.92 -6.13
C LYS A 157 -17.60 -17.41 -6.21
N ILE A 158 -18.27 -16.82 -5.24
CA ILE A 158 -18.34 -15.38 -5.04
C ILE A 158 -17.90 -15.04 -3.62
N TYR A 159 -17.16 -13.95 -3.51
CA TYR A 159 -16.53 -13.48 -2.28
C TYR A 159 -17.13 -12.16 -1.88
N THR A 160 -17.41 -12.00 -0.58
CA THR A 160 -17.96 -10.78 -0.01
C THR A 160 -17.10 -10.33 1.16
N CYS A 161 -16.66 -9.06 1.16
CA CYS A 161 -15.92 -8.47 2.27
C CYS A 161 -16.86 -7.81 3.26
N SER A 162 -16.77 -8.16 4.54
CA SER A 162 -17.55 -7.54 5.64
C SER A 162 -17.02 -6.18 6.06
N GLY A 163 -15.80 -5.81 5.67
CA GLY A 163 -15.20 -4.51 5.98
C GLY A 163 -15.73 -3.41 5.07
N CYS A 164 -15.64 -3.60 3.75
CA CYS A 164 -16.03 -2.61 2.75
C CYS A 164 -17.27 -2.99 1.92
N GLY A 165 -17.87 -4.16 2.17
CA GLY A 165 -19.06 -4.65 1.47
C GLY A 165 -18.86 -5.02 0.00
N CYS A 166 -17.60 -5.07 -0.47
CA CYS A 166 -17.27 -5.43 -1.84
C CYS A 166 -17.65 -6.88 -2.14
N VAL A 167 -18.20 -7.12 -3.33
CA VAL A 167 -18.49 -8.46 -3.85
C VAL A 167 -17.68 -8.71 -5.12
N TRP A 168 -16.94 -9.83 -5.17
CA TRP A 168 -16.11 -10.18 -6.32
C TRP A 168 -16.08 -11.68 -6.63
N LYS A 169 -15.64 -12.02 -7.85
CA LYS A 169 -15.37 -13.37 -8.32
C LYS A 169 -13.93 -13.49 -8.79
N GLU A 170 -13.37 -14.67 -8.62
CA GLU A 170 -12.04 -15.02 -9.12
C GLU A 170 -12.19 -15.80 -10.43
N LYS A 171 -11.46 -15.40 -11.47
CA LYS A 171 -11.40 -16.08 -12.76
C LYS A 171 -10.00 -16.58 -13.06
#